data_AF-A0A932ZVB2-F1
#
_entry.id   AF-A0A932ZVB2-F1
#
_cell.length_a   1.000
_cell.length_b   1.000
_cell.length_c   1.000
_cell.angle_alpha   90.00
_cell.angle_beta   90.00
_cell.angle_gamma   90.00
#
_symmetry.space_group_name_H-M   'P 1'
#
loop_
_entity.id
_entity.type
_entity.pdbx_description
1 polymer ?
#
loop_
_entity_poly.entity_id
_entity_poly.type
_entity_poly.pdbx_seq_one_letter_code
_entity_poly.pdbx_strand_id
1 'polypeptide(L)'
;LPVPEPIIQKMKEKYGYIRVDIPKGTYNVAKENIPSFGWSGYLLTRTKTPEKVVYDVAKSLHENADRIRRLHSGLAAYDVKKLTTDIPGPIHPGAVRFYKEKGLLK
;
A
#
# COMPACT_ATOMS: atom_id res chain seq x y z
N LEU A 1 13.60 15.56 10.88
CA LEU A 1 14.74 16.03 10.05
C LEU A 1 15.09 14.93 9.06
N PRO A 2 15.63 15.26 7.86
CA PRO A 2 15.76 14.33 6.74
C PRO A 2 16.62 13.12 7.09
N VAL A 3 16.20 11.95 6.63
CA VAL A 3 16.96 10.72 6.80
C VAL A 3 18.07 10.68 5.75
N PRO A 4 19.34 10.51 6.13
CA PRO A 4 20.44 10.38 5.18
C PRO A 4 20.26 9.21 4.21
N GLU A 5 20.60 9.41 2.94
CA GLU A 5 20.44 8.41 1.88
C GLU A 5 21.13 7.06 2.19
N PRO A 6 22.34 7.00 2.80
CA PRO A 6 22.94 5.73 3.18
C PRO A 6 22.12 4.93 4.19
N ILE A 7 21.37 5.61 5.06
CA ILE A 7 20.47 4.96 6.01
C ILE A 7 19.24 4.43 5.27
N ILE A 8 18.66 5.22 4.36
CA ILE A 8 17.51 4.79 3.56
C ILE A 8 17.86 3.54 2.74
N GLN A 9 19.02 3.54 2.09
CA GLN A 9 19.51 2.40 1.32
C GLN A 9 19.71 1.17 2.22
N LYS A 10 20.31 1.33 3.40
CA LYS A 10 20.46 0.24 4.37
C LYS A 10 19.11 -0.31 4.85
N MET A 11 18.11 0.56 5.06
CA MET A 11 16.76 0.15 5.45
C MET A 11 16.05 -0.62 4.32
N LYS A 12 16.25 -0.20 3.07
CA LYS A 12 15.77 -0.92 1.89
C LYS A 12 16.38 -2.31 1.78
N GLU A 13 17.71 -2.40 1.80
CA GLU A 13 18.45 -3.66 1.61
C GLU A 13 18.18 -4.67 2.73
N LYS A 14 18.14 -4.20 3.98
CA LYS A 14 18.03 -5.09 5.14
C LYS A 14 16.58 -5.46 5.49
N TYR A 15 15.63 -4.58 5.23
CA TYR A 15 14.26 -4.72 5.74
C TYR A 15 13.16 -4.49 4.70
N GLY A 16 13.50 -4.23 3.43
CA GLY A 16 12.53 -4.08 2.35
C GLY A 16 11.73 -2.76 2.38
N TYR A 17 12.20 -1.74 3.10
CA TYR A 17 11.59 -0.41 3.03
C TYR A 17 11.77 0.21 1.63
N ILE A 18 10.90 1.15 1.28
CA ILE A 18 10.97 1.93 0.06
C ILE A 18 11.38 3.38 0.37
N ARG A 19 12.09 4.01 -0.57
CA ARG A 19 12.39 5.45 -0.50
C ARG A 19 11.09 6.24 -0.68
N VAL A 20 10.79 7.13 0.27
CA VAL A 20 9.61 8.00 0.20
C VAL A 20 9.97 9.41 0.66
N ASP A 21 9.36 10.42 0.06
CA ASP A 21 9.48 11.80 0.53
C ASP A 21 8.25 12.18 1.34
N ILE A 22 8.46 12.78 2.50
CA ILE A 22 7.39 13.47 3.22
C ILE A 22 7.22 14.84 2.54
N PRO A 23 6.07 15.14 1.91
CA PRO A 23 5.89 16.40 1.19
C PRO A 23 6.04 17.62 2.10
N LYS A 24 6.55 18.71 1.53
CA LYS A 24 6.52 20.04 2.15
C LYS A 24 5.13 20.35 2.68
N GLY A 25 5.05 20.91 3.89
CA GLY A 25 3.80 21.32 4.52
C GLY A 25 3.01 20.19 5.19
N THR A 26 3.48 18.94 5.12
CA THR A 26 2.82 17.82 5.85
C THR A 26 2.81 18.06 7.36
N TYR A 27 3.89 18.66 7.88
CA TYR A 27 4.00 19.10 9.27
C TYR A 27 4.52 20.54 9.28
N ASN A 28 4.22 21.30 10.34
CA ASN A 28 4.69 22.69 10.48
C ASN A 28 6.22 22.84 10.34
N VAL A 29 6.97 21.79 10.69
CA VAL A 29 8.43 21.74 10.59
C VAL A 29 8.95 21.36 9.20
N ALA A 30 8.10 20.83 8.31
CA ALA A 30 8.47 20.38 6.97
C ALA A 30 8.40 21.53 5.96
N LYS A 31 9.41 22.41 6.00
CA LYS A 31 9.52 23.58 5.10
C LYS A 31 9.89 23.22 3.65
N GLU A 32 10.39 22.00 3.44
CA GLU A 32 10.74 21.39 2.17
C GLU A 32 10.36 19.90 2.19
N ASN A 33 10.46 19.21 1.05
CA ASN A 33 10.28 17.76 1.01
C ASN A 33 11.37 17.10 1.85
N ILE A 34 10.98 16.19 2.75
CA ILE A 34 11.91 15.53 3.66
C ILE A 34 12.17 14.10 3.15
N PRO A 35 13.40 13.80 2.69
CA PRO A 35 13.85 12.45 2.43
C PRO A 35 13.61 11.50 3.60
N SER A 36 12.97 10.38 3.32
CA SER A 36 12.69 9.33 4.30
C SER A 36 12.55 7.96 3.63
N PHE A 37 12.21 6.96 4.44
CA PHE A 37 11.81 5.63 4.01
C PHE A 37 10.44 5.27 4.60
N GLY A 38 9.74 4.37 3.93
CA GLY A 38 8.39 3.94 4.30
C GLY A 38 8.11 2.53 3.83
N TRP A 39 6.92 2.04 4.15
CA TRP A 39 6.45 0.69 3.79
C TRP A 39 5.10 0.78 3.08
N SER A 40 4.84 -0.16 2.18
CA SER A 40 3.52 -0.31 1.57
C SER A 40 2.54 -0.91 2.60
N GLY A 41 1.36 -0.32 2.74
CA GLY A 41 0.33 -0.84 3.64
C GLY A 41 -0.34 -2.09 3.09
N TYR A 42 -0.60 -3.08 3.94
CA TYR A 42 -1.26 -4.35 3.57
C TYR A 42 -2.50 -4.61 4.42
N LEU A 43 -3.55 -5.15 3.80
CA LEU A 43 -4.69 -5.71 4.51
C LEU A 43 -4.52 -7.23 4.61
N LEU A 44 -4.31 -7.74 5.83
CA LEU A 44 -4.02 -9.14 6.09
C LEU A 44 -5.26 -9.90 6.55
N THR A 45 -5.33 -11.19 6.21
CA THR A 45 -6.40 -12.11 6.63
C THR A 45 -5.83 -13.48 6.95
N ARG A 46 -6.59 -14.31 7.68
CA ARG A 46 -6.28 -15.73 7.89
C ARG A 46 -6.42 -16.49 6.57
N THR A 47 -5.64 -17.55 6.41
CA THR A 47 -5.74 -18.48 5.27
C THR A 47 -7.04 -19.28 5.24
N LYS A 48 -7.72 -19.39 6.39
CA LYS A 48 -9.01 -20.11 6.54
C LYS A 48 -10.23 -19.21 6.35
N THR A 49 -10.04 -17.90 6.11
CA THR A 49 -11.18 -17.01 5.87
C THR A 49 -11.90 -17.46 4.60
N PRO A 50 -13.23 -17.60 4.58
CA PRO A 50 -13.93 -18.09 3.40
C PRO A 50 -13.63 -17.25 2.15
N GLU A 51 -13.37 -17.92 1.02
CA GLU A 51 -12.98 -17.25 -0.22
C GLU A 51 -13.97 -16.16 -0.65
N LYS A 52 -15.27 -16.44 -0.50
CA LYS A 52 -16.33 -15.48 -0.83
C LYS A 52 -16.17 -14.17 -0.06
N VAL A 53 -15.87 -14.24 1.25
CA VAL A 53 -15.69 -13.06 2.09
C VAL A 53 -14.50 -12.24 1.59
N VAL A 54 -13.37 -12.89 1.32
CA VAL A 54 -12.16 -12.20 0.85
C VAL A 54 -12.34 -11.62 -0.56
N TYR A 55 -13.06 -12.32 -1.44
CA TYR A 55 -13.46 -11.83 -2.75
C TYR A 55 -14.30 -10.55 -2.62
N ASP A 56 -15.35 -10.57 -1.78
CA ASP A 56 -16.26 -9.44 -1.60
C ASP A 56 -15.52 -8.22 -1.00
N VAL A 57 -14.55 -8.45 -0.11
CA VAL A 57 -13.67 -7.39 0.41
C VAL A 57 -12.78 -6.81 -0.68
N ALA A 58 -12.08 -7.65 -1.45
CA ALA A 58 -11.21 -7.19 -2.54
C ALA A 58 -11.99 -6.39 -3.59
N LYS A 59 -13.19 -6.87 -3.93
CA LYS A 59 -14.15 -6.17 -4.80
C LYS A 59 -14.55 -4.83 -4.23
N SER A 60 -14.96 -4.80 -2.96
CA SER A 60 -15.38 -3.57 -2.30
C SER A 60 -14.27 -2.52 -2.26
N LEU A 61 -13.04 -2.94 -1.99
CA LEU A 61 -11.86 -2.07 -1.98
C LEU A 61 -11.61 -1.44 -3.36
N HIS A 62 -11.66 -2.26 -4.41
CA HIS A 62 -11.46 -1.81 -5.77
C HIS A 62 -12.58 -0.87 -6.27
N GLU A 63 -13.85 -1.25 -6.07
CA GLU A 63 -15.01 -0.51 -6.58
C GLU A 63 -15.27 0.80 -5.82
N ASN A 64 -14.75 0.94 -4.60
CA ASN A 64 -14.98 2.12 -3.76
C ASN A 64 -13.72 2.97 -3.54
N ALA A 65 -12.78 2.96 -4.49
CA ALA A 65 -11.51 3.67 -4.38
C ALA A 65 -11.67 5.15 -4.00
N ASP A 66 -12.62 5.86 -4.61
CA ASP A 66 -12.85 7.28 -4.30
C ASP A 66 -13.36 7.50 -2.88
N ARG A 67 -14.17 6.57 -2.36
CA ARG A 67 -14.58 6.62 -0.96
C ARG A 67 -13.37 6.42 -0.05
N ILE A 68 -12.50 5.45 -0.35
CA ILE A 68 -11.28 5.17 0.42
C ILE A 68 -10.36 6.39 0.46
N ARG A 69 -10.12 7.04 -0.68
CA ARG A 69 -9.31 8.26 -0.77
C ARG A 69 -9.79 9.40 0.13
N ARG A 70 -11.10 9.45 0.41
CA ARG A 70 -11.72 10.46 1.28
C ARG A 70 -11.74 10.11 2.77
N LEU A 71 -11.45 8.86 3.15
CA LEU A 71 -11.53 8.44 4.56
C LEU A 71 -10.45 9.07 5.43
N HIS A 72 -9.25 9.22 4.89
CA HIS A 72 -8.10 9.76 5.61
C HIS A 72 -7.10 10.37 4.62
N SER A 73 -6.45 11.48 4.98
CA SER A 73 -5.51 12.18 4.09
C SER A 73 -4.37 11.28 3.58
N GLY A 74 -3.87 10.38 4.43
CA GLY A 74 -2.86 9.38 4.06
C GLY A 74 -3.32 8.35 3.02
N LEU A 75 -4.63 8.22 2.76
CA LEU A 75 -5.18 7.33 1.73
C LEU A 75 -5.49 8.05 0.42
N ALA A 76 -5.23 9.36 0.31
CA ALA A 76 -5.51 10.13 -0.91
C ALA A 76 -4.80 9.56 -2.16
N ALA A 77 -3.63 8.94 -1.96
CA ALA A 77 -2.84 8.30 -3.02
C ALA A 77 -3.24 6.84 -3.30
N TYR A 78 -4.32 6.33 -2.70
CA TYR A 78 -4.80 4.96 -2.92
C TYR A 78 -5.08 4.72 -4.41
N ASP A 79 -4.48 3.67 -4.98
CA ASP A 79 -4.57 3.33 -6.40
C ASP A 79 -4.91 1.85 -6.57
N VAL A 80 -6.05 1.59 -7.23
CA VAL A 80 -6.55 0.24 -7.48
C VAL A 80 -5.62 -0.57 -8.37
N LYS A 81 -4.83 0.09 -9.22
CA LYS A 81 -3.86 -0.58 -10.10
C LYS A 81 -2.67 -1.17 -9.32
N LYS A 82 -2.45 -0.70 -8.09
CA LYS A 82 -1.33 -1.12 -7.23
C LYS A 82 -1.72 -2.14 -6.17
N LEU A 83 -2.95 -2.65 -6.18
CA LEU A 83 -3.44 -3.58 -5.16
C LEU A 83 -2.73 -4.93 -5.12
N THR A 84 -1.98 -5.27 -6.17
CA THR A 84 -1.21 -6.51 -6.33
C THR A 84 0.29 -6.25 -6.39
N THR A 85 0.74 -5.00 -6.16
CA THR A 85 2.15 -4.60 -6.22
C THR A 85 2.81 -4.76 -4.84
N ASP A 86 4.07 -5.17 -4.83
CA ASP A 86 4.91 -5.28 -3.63
C ASP A 86 4.29 -6.11 -2.48
N ILE A 87 3.58 -7.19 -2.79
CA ILE A 87 2.95 -8.04 -1.77
C ILE A 87 4.02 -8.91 -1.07
N PRO A 88 4.11 -8.90 0.28
CA PRO A 88 5.18 -9.58 1.03
C PRO A 88 4.95 -11.09 1.20
N GLY A 89 3.92 -11.66 0.59
CA GLY A 89 3.52 -13.05 0.79
C GLY A 89 2.40 -13.50 -0.15
N PRO A 90 1.86 -14.72 0.04
CA PRO A 90 0.82 -15.25 -0.83
C PRO A 90 -0.49 -14.46 -0.70
N ILE A 91 -1.15 -14.22 -1.83
CA ILE A 91 -2.47 -13.58 -1.88
C ILE A 91 -3.53 -14.67 -1.65
N HIS A 92 -4.53 -14.36 -0.82
CA HIS A 92 -5.64 -15.27 -0.54
C HIS A 92 -6.42 -15.65 -1.83
N PRO A 93 -6.86 -16.91 -2.02
CA PRO A 93 -7.52 -17.36 -3.25
C PRO A 93 -8.71 -16.51 -3.69
N GLY A 94 -9.57 -16.10 -2.74
CA GLY A 94 -10.68 -15.18 -3.01
C GLY A 94 -10.26 -13.84 -3.63
N ALA A 95 -9.16 -13.24 -3.17
CA ALA A 95 -8.62 -12.01 -3.73
C ALA A 95 -7.91 -12.26 -5.08
N VAL A 96 -7.17 -13.38 -5.22
CA VAL A 96 -6.56 -13.80 -6.50
C VAL A 96 -7.61 -13.88 -7.59
N ARG A 97 -8.75 -14.52 -7.30
CA ARG A 97 -9.86 -14.64 -8.26
C ARG A 97 -10.34 -13.27 -8.74
N PHE A 98 -10.64 -12.36 -7.81
CA PHE A 98 -11.09 -11.01 -8.15
C PHE A 98 -10.03 -10.22 -8.93
N TYR A 99 -8.76 -10.25 -8.51
CA TYR A 99 -7.70 -9.49 -9.18
C TYR A 99 -7.41 -10.02 -10.59
N LYS A 100 -7.55 -11.32 -10.84
CA LYS A 100 -7.48 -11.89 -12.20
C LYS A 100 -8.63 -11.42 -13.09
N GLU A 101 -9.87 -11.42 -12.58
CA GLU A 101 -11.04 -10.90 -13.32
C GLU A 101 -10.89 -9.42 -13.72
N LYS A 102 -10.18 -8.62 -12.91
CA LYS A 102 -9.89 -7.21 -13.19
C LYS A 102 -8.58 -6.96 -13.95
N GLY A 103 -7.86 -8.01 -14.33
CA GLY A 103 -6.58 -7.90 -15.03
C GLY A 103 -5.45 -7.28 -14.20
N LEU A 104 -5.59 -7.27 -12.87
CA LEU A 104 -4.60 -6.76 -11.91
C LEU A 104 -3.55 -7.81 -11.54
N LEU A 105 -3.84 -9.08 -11.81
CA LEU A 105 -2.95 -10.22 -11.57
C LEU A 105 -3.02 -11.15 -12.77
N LYS A 106 -1.88 -11.67 -13.22
CA LYS A 106 -1.78 -12.68 -14.29
C LYS A 106 -1.58 -14.06 -13.67
#